data_AF-A0A662CLK2-F1
#
_entry.id   AF-A0A662CLK2-F1
#
_cell.length_a   1.000
_cell.length_b   1.000
_cell.length_c   1.000
_cell.angle_alpha   90.00
_cell.angle_beta   90.00
_cell.angle_gamma   90.00
#
_symmetry.space_group_name_H-M   'P 1'
#
loop_
_entity.id
_entity.type
_entity.pdbx_description
1 polymer ?
#
loop_
_entity_poly.entity_id
_entity_poly.type
_entity_poly.pdbx_seq_one_letter_code
_entity_poly.pdbx_strand_id
1 'polypeptide(L)'
;MFILVLLLGLGLGLVYGWVVNPVSYQDTTLESLRIDYKTDYTLMVAEVYHQEGDLDWALNRLTLLEDKSPLVSVENALKFASQAEYTLPDMFLLRDLHNALKELE
;
A
#
# COMPACT_ATOMS: atom_id res chain seq x y z
N MET A 1 20.41 -45.07 16.94
CA MET A 1 20.35 -43.94 17.91
C MET A 1 20.42 -42.58 17.25
N PHE A 2 21.33 -42.35 16.29
CA PHE A 2 21.46 -41.06 15.58
C PHE A 2 20.15 -40.55 14.94
N ILE A 3 19.46 -41.39 14.16
CA ILE A 3 18.22 -41.01 13.48
C ILE A 3 17.10 -40.63 14.46
N LEU A 4 17.01 -41.32 15.61
CA LEU A 4 16.01 -41.01 16.64
C LEU A 4 16.24 -39.64 17.26
N VAL A 5 17.49 -39.28 17.56
CA VAL A 5 17.84 -37.96 18.09
C VAL A 5 17.56 -36.86 17.07
N LEU A 6 17.82 -37.14 15.78
CA LEU A 6 17.57 -36.21 14.67
C LEU A 6 16.06 -35.96 14.47
N LEU A 7 15.25 -37.02 14.52
CA LEU A 7 13.79 -36.90 14.48
C LEU A 7 13.24 -36.14 15.69
N LEU A 8 13.81 -36.35 16.88
CA LEU A 8 13.43 -35.60 18.08
C LEU A 8 13.75 -34.12 17.94
N GLY A 9 14.96 -33.78 17.47
CA GLY A 9 15.37 -32.40 17.26
C GLY A 9 14.51 -31.68 16.21
N LEU A 10 14.21 -32.35 15.10
CA LEU A 10 13.31 -31.82 14.06
C LEU A 10 11.89 -31.62 14.59
N GLY A 11 11.34 -32.61 15.30
CA GLY A 11 10.00 -32.53 15.88
C GLY A 11 9.89 -31.37 16.86
N LEU A 12 10.86 -31.22 17.76
CA LEU A 12 10.90 -30.13 18.73
C LEU A 12 11.07 -28.76 18.06
N GLY A 13 11.95 -28.65 17.06
CA GLY A 13 12.15 -27.40 16.31
C GLY A 13 10.91 -26.95 15.55
N LEU A 14 10.20 -27.90 14.91
CA LEU A 14 8.94 -27.62 14.21
C LEU A 14 7.82 -27.20 15.16
N VAL A 15 7.65 -27.92 16.27
CA VAL A 15 6.63 -27.57 17.29
C VAL A 15 6.92 -26.20 17.87
N TYR A 16 8.18 -25.89 18.17
CA TYR A 16 8.57 -24.59 18.70
C TYR A 16 8.31 -23.46 17.68
N GLY A 17 8.72 -23.65 16.43
CA GLY A 17 8.52 -22.65 15.36
C GLY A 17 7.05 -22.42 15.00
N TRP A 18 6.18 -23.43 15.13
CA TRP A 18 4.77 -23.31 14.71
C TRP A 18 3.84 -22.89 15.85
N VAL A 19 4.09 -23.36 17.08
CA VAL A 19 3.17 -23.15 18.22
C VAL A 19 3.61 -22.01 19.13
N VAL A 20 4.92 -21.81 19.31
CA VAL A 20 5.44 -20.80 20.25
C VAL A 20 5.64 -19.45 19.57
N ASN A 21 6.11 -19.44 18.32
CA ASN A 21 6.24 -18.21 17.53
C ASN A 21 5.66 -18.41 16.13
N PRO A 22 4.33 -18.61 16.01
CA PRO A 22 3.69 -18.74 14.72
C PRO A 22 4.07 -17.54 13.85
N VAL A 23 4.28 -17.78 12.55
CA VAL A 23 4.47 -16.67 11.60
C VAL A 23 3.21 -15.82 11.69
N SER A 24 3.33 -14.68 12.33
CA SER A 24 2.25 -13.73 12.39
C SER A 24 2.42 -12.89 11.14
N TYR A 25 1.51 -13.05 10.18
CA TYR A 25 1.35 -12.10 9.07
C TYR A 25 0.76 -10.80 9.65
N GLN A 26 1.46 -10.20 10.60
CA GLN A 26 1.21 -8.83 11.00
C GLN A 26 1.74 -8.00 9.84
N ASP A 27 0.97 -7.01 9.40
CA ASP A 27 1.39 -6.01 8.41
C ASP A 27 1.20 -6.40 6.93
N THR A 28 0.14 -7.14 6.58
CA THR A 28 -0.34 -7.27 5.18
C THR A 28 -1.54 -6.36 4.87
N THR A 29 -1.83 -5.37 5.71
CA THR A 29 -2.84 -4.34 5.44
C THR A 29 -2.24 -3.26 4.54
N LEU A 30 -3.06 -2.67 3.65
CA LEU A 30 -2.61 -1.64 2.71
C LEU A 30 -2.05 -0.41 3.45
N GLU A 31 -2.42 -0.21 4.71
CA GLU A 31 -1.87 0.81 5.61
C GLU A 31 -0.35 0.66 5.85
N SER A 32 0.17 -0.57 5.92
CA SER A 32 1.60 -0.84 6.16
C SER A 32 2.47 -0.75 4.90
N LEU A 33 1.87 -0.48 3.72
CA LEU A 33 2.65 -0.24 2.52
C LEU A 33 3.63 0.91 2.74
N ARG A 34 4.87 0.71 2.28
CA ARG A 34 5.84 1.79 2.14
C ARG A 34 5.27 2.88 1.22
N ILE A 35 5.72 4.11 1.46
CA ILE A 35 5.22 5.30 0.76
C ILE A 35 5.39 5.25 -0.77
N ASP A 36 6.40 4.55 -1.28
CA ASP A 36 6.58 4.31 -2.71
C ASP A 36 5.42 3.52 -3.31
N TYR A 37 5.06 2.37 -2.71
CA TYR A 37 3.91 1.58 -3.17
C TYR A 37 2.57 2.30 -3.00
N LYS A 38 2.39 3.09 -1.93
CA LYS A 38 1.19 3.93 -1.76
C LYS A 38 1.10 4.99 -2.87
N THR A 39 2.22 5.57 -3.26
CA THR A 39 2.29 6.56 -4.33
C THR A 39 1.99 5.93 -5.68
N ASP A 40 2.57 4.78 -5.99
CA ASP A 40 2.28 4.03 -7.24
C ASP A 40 0.80 3.63 -7.33
N TYR A 41 0.22 3.18 -6.22
CA TYR A 41 -1.21 2.91 -6.16
C TYR A 41 -2.05 4.16 -6.43
N THR A 42 -1.71 5.28 -5.80
CA THR A 42 -2.41 6.55 -5.98
C THR A 42 -2.29 7.05 -7.42
N LEU A 43 -1.14 6.84 -8.07
CA LEU A 43 -0.94 7.14 -9.48
C LEU A 43 -1.85 6.29 -10.38
N MET A 44 -1.94 4.98 -10.14
CA MET A 44 -2.88 4.12 -10.89
C MET A 44 -4.33 4.59 -10.74
N VAL A 45 -4.73 5.04 -9.54
CA VAL A 45 -6.06 5.63 -9.33
C VAL A 45 -6.22 6.92 -10.14
N ALA A 46 -5.21 7.80 -10.14
CA ALA A 46 -5.22 9.03 -10.91
C ALA A 46 -5.28 8.80 -12.43
N GLU A 47 -4.59 7.78 -12.93
CA GLU A 47 -4.63 7.38 -14.35
C GLU A 47 -6.02 6.92 -14.78
N VAL A 48 -6.69 6.09 -13.99
CA VAL A 48 -8.04 5.61 -14.28
C VAL A 48 -9.03 6.77 -14.17
N TYR A 49 -8.93 7.59 -13.14
CA TYR A 49 -9.73 8.81 -13.00
C TYR A 49 -9.59 9.72 -14.21
N HIS A 50 -8.36 9.97 -14.68
CA HIS A 50 -8.13 10.83 -15.83
C HIS A 50 -8.75 10.27 -17.13
N GLN A 51 -8.82 8.95 -17.28
CA GLN A 51 -9.41 8.30 -18.45
C GLN A 51 -10.94 8.24 -18.39
N GLU A 52 -11.51 7.94 -17.22
CA GLU A 52 -12.95 7.67 -17.07
C GLU A 52 -13.75 8.86 -16.51
N GLY A 53 -13.08 9.79 -15.82
CA GLY A 53 -13.69 10.95 -15.17
C GLY A 53 -14.51 10.63 -13.92
N ASP A 54 -14.47 9.39 -13.42
CA ASP A 54 -15.27 8.93 -12.28
C ASP A 54 -14.56 9.23 -10.95
N LEU A 55 -14.93 10.36 -10.32
CA LEU A 55 -14.36 10.79 -9.04
C LEU A 55 -14.84 9.92 -7.86
N ASP A 56 -16.09 9.43 -7.91
CA ASP A 56 -16.65 8.57 -6.86
C ASP A 56 -15.91 7.22 -6.81
N TRP A 57 -15.56 6.67 -7.98
CA TRP A 57 -14.71 5.48 -8.08
C TRP A 57 -13.33 5.74 -7.46
N ALA A 58 -12.70 6.87 -7.78
CA ALA A 58 -11.39 7.22 -7.27
C ALA A 58 -11.38 7.38 -5.74
N LEU A 59 -12.40 8.07 -5.19
CA LEU A 59 -12.59 8.21 -3.74
C LEU A 59 -12.69 6.85 -3.05
N ASN A 60 -13.57 5.97 -3.53
CA ASN A 60 -13.74 4.62 -2.98
C ASN A 60 -12.46 3.79 -3.05
N ARG A 61 -11.59 4.07 -4.03
CA ARG A 61 -10.31 3.36 -4.19
C ARG A 61 -9.23 3.90 -3.25
N LEU A 62 -9.20 5.21 -3.02
CA LEU A 62 -8.25 5.86 -2.10
C LEU A 62 -8.57 5.58 -0.63
N THR A 63 -9.83 5.38 -0.24
CA THR A 63 -10.17 5.01 1.15
C THR A 63 -9.55 3.70 1.59
N LEU A 64 -9.18 2.81 0.66
CA LEU A 64 -8.48 1.56 0.95
C LEU A 64 -7.06 1.76 1.49
N LEU A 65 -6.45 2.93 1.28
CA LEU A 65 -5.13 3.28 1.85
C LEU A 65 -5.21 3.58 3.35
N GLU A 66 -6.42 3.71 3.90
CA GLU A 66 -6.71 3.98 5.32
C GLU A 66 -6.02 5.24 5.88
N ASP A 67 -5.64 6.17 5.00
CA ASP A 67 -5.18 7.50 5.41
C ASP A 67 -6.34 8.33 5.98
N LYS A 68 -6.01 9.44 6.65
CA LYS A 68 -6.99 10.33 7.30
C LYS A 68 -8.10 10.83 6.35
N SER A 69 -7.78 11.02 5.07
CA SER A 69 -8.75 11.29 4.01
C SER A 69 -8.14 10.93 2.65
N PRO A 70 -8.95 10.69 1.61
CA PRO A 70 -8.47 10.52 0.23
C PRO A 70 -7.60 11.68 -0.26
N LEU A 71 -7.92 12.92 0.14
CA LEU A 71 -7.11 14.09 -0.20
C LEU A 71 -5.71 13.99 0.40
N VAL A 72 -5.59 13.59 1.67
CA VAL A 72 -4.31 13.37 2.35
C VAL A 72 -3.48 12.28 1.65
N SER A 73 -4.11 11.20 1.15
CA SER A 73 -3.41 10.18 0.37
C SER A 73 -2.75 10.77 -0.87
N VAL A 74 -3.48 11.59 -1.63
CA VAL A 74 -2.95 12.23 -2.85
C VAL A 74 -1.89 13.29 -2.53
N GLU A 75 -2.04 14.04 -1.43
CA GLU A 75 -1.01 14.98 -0.97
C GLU A 75 0.30 14.28 -0.58
N ASN A 76 0.20 13.15 0.13
CA ASN A 76 1.35 12.33 0.47
C ASN A 76 2.03 11.77 -0.78
N ALA A 77 1.24 11.29 -1.75
CA ALA A 77 1.71 10.80 -3.03
C ALA A 77 2.41 11.91 -3.83
N LEU A 78 1.82 13.11 -3.94
CA LEU A 78 2.44 14.27 -4.60
C LEU A 78 3.75 14.70 -3.94
N LYS A 79 3.80 14.71 -2.61
CA LYS A 79 5.01 15.04 -1.86
C LYS A 79 6.11 14.03 -2.15
N PHE A 80 5.82 12.74 -2.09
CA PHE A 80 6.79 11.69 -2.41
C PHE A 80 7.21 11.74 -3.88
N ALA A 81 6.26 11.82 -4.82
CA ALA A 81 6.52 11.90 -6.24
C ALA A 81 7.35 13.11 -6.65
N SER A 82 7.27 14.22 -5.91
CA SER A 82 8.13 15.41 -6.15
C SER A 82 9.58 15.23 -5.70
N GLN A 83 9.82 14.31 -4.76
CA GLN A 83 11.15 13.98 -4.25
C GLN A 83 11.76 12.79 -4.97
N ALA A 84 10.91 11.88 -5.45
CA ALA A 84 11.27 10.79 -6.32
C ALA A 84 11.32 11.27 -7.79
N GLU A 85 12.00 10.51 -8.66
CA GLU A 85 12.20 10.87 -10.07
C GLU A 85 10.96 10.53 -10.94
N TYR A 86 9.74 10.88 -10.50
CA TYR A 86 8.52 10.65 -11.28
C TYR A 86 8.47 11.54 -12.53
N THR A 87 7.80 11.07 -13.58
CA THR A 87 7.74 11.81 -14.84
C THR A 87 6.76 12.98 -14.75
N LEU A 88 6.96 14.02 -15.57
CA LEU A 88 6.06 15.17 -15.64
C LEU A 88 4.59 14.77 -15.90
N PRO A 89 4.28 13.87 -16.86
CA PRO A 89 2.92 13.35 -17.04
C PRO A 89 2.30 12.77 -15.78
N ASP A 90 3.03 11.93 -15.04
CA ASP A 90 2.53 11.29 -13.81
C ASP A 90 2.22 12.34 -12.74
N MET A 91 3.08 13.36 -12.61
CA MET A 91 2.84 14.47 -11.71
C MET A 91 1.60 15.29 -12.08
N PHE A 92 1.29 15.42 -13.39
CA PHE A 92 0.05 16.07 -13.83
C PHE A 92 -1.18 15.27 -13.43
N LEU A 93 -1.17 13.95 -13.59
CA LEU A 93 -2.30 13.08 -13.21
C LEU A 93 -2.59 13.15 -11.71
N LEU A 94 -1.55 13.04 -10.88
CA LEU A 94 -1.68 13.18 -9.43
C LEU A 94 -2.20 14.58 -9.04
N ARG A 95 -1.78 15.63 -9.74
CA ARG A 95 -2.24 17.00 -9.50
C ARG A 95 -3.70 17.20 -9.92
N ASP A 96 -4.10 16.63 -11.05
CA ASP A 96 -5.46 16.67 -11.56
C ASP A 96 -6.43 16.02 -10.56
N LEU A 97 -6.11 14.81 -10.10
CA LEU A 97 -6.86 14.11 -9.06
C LEU A 97 -6.92 14.91 -7.75
N HIS A 98 -5.80 15.51 -7.31
CA HIS A 98 -5.78 16.35 -6.11
C HIS A 98 -6.73 17.55 -6.21
N ASN A 99 -6.73 18.24 -7.36
CA ASN A 99 -7.59 19.40 -7.58
C ASN A 99 -9.07 18.98 -7.57
N ALA A 100 -9.42 17.88 -8.25
CA ALA A 100 -10.79 17.37 -8.28
C ALA A 100 -11.31 17.00 -6.87
N LEU A 101 -10.48 16.38 -6.04
CA LEU A 101 -10.83 16.06 -4.66
C LEU A 101 -11.01 17.32 -3.80
N LYS A 102 -10.15 18.33 -4.00
CA LYS A 102 -10.22 19.59 -3.27
C LYS A 102 -11.47 20.41 -3.58
N GLU A 103 -12.01 20.31 -4.78
CA GLU A 103 -13.26 20.99 -5.16
C GLU A 103 -14.51 20.38 -4.50
N LEU A 104 -14.40 19.16 -3.94
CA LEU A 104 -15.48 18.44 -3.28
C LEU A 104 -15.60 18.72 -1.76
N GLU A 105 -14.52 19.17 -1.12
CA GLU A 105 -14.48 19.57 0.31
C GLU A 105 -15.04 20.98 0.55
#